data_AF-A0A956H5V3-F1
#
_entry.id   AF-A0A956H5V3-F1
#
_cell.length_a   1.000
_cell.length_b   1.000
_cell.length_c   1.000
_cell.angle_alpha   90.00
_cell.angle_beta   90.00
_cell.angle_gamma   90.00
#
_symmetry.space_group_name_H-M   'P 1'
#
loop_
_entity.id
_entity.type
_entity.pdbx_description
1 polymer ?
#
loop_
_entity_poly.entity_id
_entity_poly.type
_entity_poly.pdbx_seq_one_letter_code
_entity_poly.pdbx_strand_id
1 'polypeptide(L)'
;SPDNLRALREALAYEQANSFQLMTEDAWLLPASGLAGYLAGLPTPLATELREQSEGFHRRAHDWCRKYNISIRQRVRGYVQLGRACRHAYPWPTVAILGICTVIGGERQSTLYGLLGDALDRLGTHDLAETTDRTKDMLRRTNRAIFADSVPVVLYALQCHNLRQQGRIDLAEALMAAPLPPLMDEMSATLISELVRGLDITSARERFAALSELTLRHFEREQRILSFNLGVRDWQAKPATRPPRGLGRLLAMREVEAPEVEAGEIVFRKQPLPSGFDMKDHRARVEVFGRLYVQSVTRTPTDYGAAVGYVEGRFGDGRVVGLLPDGPAPAFELDIPV
;
A
#
# COMPACT_ATOMS: atom_id res chain seq x y z
N SER A 1 0.39 24.34 -3.47
CA SER A 1 0.85 25.73 -3.73
C SER A 1 2.25 25.66 -4.34
N PRO A 2 2.64 26.55 -5.28
CA PRO A 2 4.02 26.65 -5.78
C PRO A 2 5.07 26.74 -4.66
N ASP A 3 4.72 27.36 -3.53
CA ASP A 3 5.61 27.47 -2.37
C ASP A 3 5.78 26.13 -1.63
N ASN A 4 4.75 25.28 -1.61
CA ASN A 4 4.86 23.92 -1.05
C ASN A 4 5.75 23.02 -1.91
N LEU A 5 5.69 23.15 -3.23
CA LEU A 5 6.54 22.39 -4.16
C LEU A 5 8.01 22.82 -4.07
N ARG A 6 8.28 24.10 -3.81
CA ARG A 6 9.64 24.61 -3.58
C ARG A 6 10.23 24.11 -2.26
N ALA A 7 9.48 24.23 -1.16
CA ALA A 7 9.89 23.70 0.14
C ALA A 7 10.12 22.19 0.12
N LEU A 8 9.29 21.45 -0.64
CA LEU A 8 9.44 20.02 -0.85
C LEU A 8 10.70 19.67 -1.68
N ARG A 9 11.00 20.44 -2.74
CA ARG A 9 12.24 20.27 -3.52
C ARG A 9 13.50 20.54 -2.69
N GLU A 10 13.45 21.51 -1.78
CA GLU A 10 14.54 21.80 -0.85
C GLU A 10 14.71 20.70 0.21
N ALA A 11 13.61 20.14 0.72
CA ALA A 11 13.64 18.98 1.63
C ALA A 11 14.18 17.71 0.95
N LEU A 12 13.92 17.54 -0.35
CA LEU A 12 14.43 16.45 -1.19
C LEU A 12 15.94 16.53 -1.47
N ALA A 13 16.58 17.68 -1.27
CA ALA A 13 18.00 17.88 -1.51
C ALA A 13 18.89 17.26 -0.41
N TYR A 14 18.30 16.73 0.68
CA TYR A 14 19.03 16.02 1.73
C TYR A 14 19.23 14.55 1.35
N GLU A 15 20.50 14.13 1.19
CA GLU A 15 20.96 12.77 0.81
C GLU A 15 20.44 11.61 1.67
N GLN A 16 19.73 11.86 2.78
CA GLN A 16 19.23 10.84 3.71
C GLN A 16 17.70 10.82 3.88
N ALA A 17 16.96 11.64 3.14
CA ALA A 17 15.50 11.61 3.21
C ALA A 17 14.96 10.36 2.50
N ASN A 18 14.29 9.47 3.23
CA ASN A 18 13.63 8.33 2.61
C ASN A 18 12.31 8.79 1.96
N SER A 19 11.89 8.20 0.84
CA SER A 19 10.66 8.52 0.08
C SER A 19 9.40 8.71 0.94
N PHE A 20 9.28 7.94 2.04
CA PHE A 20 8.17 8.01 2.99
C PHE A 20 8.14 9.26 3.90
N GLN A 21 9.20 10.08 3.95
CA GLN A 21 9.24 11.35 4.68
C GLN A 21 8.64 12.53 3.88
N LEU A 22 8.36 12.30 2.60
CA LEU A 22 8.03 13.32 1.60
C LEU A 22 6.59 13.21 1.10
N MET A 23 5.79 12.32 1.71
CA MET A 23 4.49 11.86 1.22
C MET A 23 3.37 12.89 1.37
N THR A 24 3.53 14.00 0.67
CA THR A 24 2.43 14.89 0.31
C THR A 24 1.91 14.46 -1.05
N GLU A 25 0.61 14.57 -1.28
CA GLU A 25 0.01 14.25 -2.57
C GLU A 25 0.65 15.08 -3.70
N ASP A 26 1.01 16.34 -3.41
CA ASP A 26 1.69 17.28 -4.30
C ASP A 26 3.08 16.78 -4.78
N ALA A 27 3.74 15.92 -4.01
CA ALA A 27 5.07 15.41 -4.34
C ALA A 27 5.09 14.53 -5.60
N TRP A 28 3.94 13.97 -6.00
CA TRP A 28 3.80 13.23 -7.26
C TRP A 28 3.94 14.10 -8.51
N LEU A 29 3.82 15.42 -8.38
CA LEU A 29 4.02 16.37 -9.49
C LEU A 29 5.50 16.68 -9.75
N LEU A 30 6.42 16.15 -8.94
CA LEU A 30 7.84 16.35 -9.13
C LEU A 30 8.42 15.33 -10.12
N PRO A 31 9.05 15.78 -11.22
CA PRO A 31 9.70 14.87 -12.15
C PRO A 31 10.93 14.22 -11.52
N ALA A 32 11.33 13.07 -12.07
CA ALA A 32 12.56 12.39 -11.69
C ALA A 32 13.81 13.24 -11.98
N SER A 33 14.77 13.22 -11.04
CA SER A 33 16.09 13.77 -11.30
C SER A 33 16.77 12.94 -12.40
N GLY A 34 17.38 13.61 -13.38
CA GLY A 34 18.05 12.93 -14.50
C GLY A 34 17.17 12.50 -15.67
N LEU A 35 15.83 12.66 -15.60
CA LEU A 35 14.93 12.31 -16.71
C LEU A 35 15.31 13.02 -18.01
N ALA A 36 15.68 14.30 -17.96
CA ALA A 36 16.10 15.06 -19.14
C ALA A 36 17.35 14.47 -19.83
N GLY A 37 18.33 14.02 -19.03
CA GLY A 37 19.54 13.38 -19.55
C GLY A 37 19.25 12.01 -20.15
N TYR A 38 18.38 11.23 -19.50
CA TYR A 38 17.91 9.95 -20.02
C TYR A 38 17.19 10.11 -21.37
N LEU A 39 16.24 11.05 -21.46
CA LEU A 39 15.50 11.36 -22.68
C LEU A 39 16.39 11.79 -23.84
N ALA A 40 17.49 12.51 -23.57
CA ALA A 40 18.43 12.95 -24.60
C ALA A 40 19.20 11.78 -25.25
N GLY A 41 19.28 10.62 -24.58
CA GLY A 41 19.90 9.41 -25.11
C GLY A 41 18.99 8.51 -25.93
N LEU A 42 17.69 8.84 -26.04
CA LEU A 42 16.69 8.03 -26.74
C LEU A 42 16.38 8.60 -28.15
N PRO A 43 15.92 7.75 -29.10
CA PRO A 43 15.36 8.24 -30.36
C PRO A 43 14.23 9.25 -30.13
N THR A 44 14.22 10.36 -30.89
CA THR A 44 13.28 11.49 -30.70
C THR A 44 11.81 11.08 -30.57
N PRO A 45 11.26 10.15 -31.38
CA PRO A 45 9.87 9.70 -31.22
C PRO A 45 9.63 9.03 -29.86
N LEU A 46 10.53 8.11 -29.45
CA LEU A 46 10.45 7.41 -28.17
C LEU A 46 10.60 8.37 -26.98
N ALA A 47 11.54 9.31 -27.07
CA ALA A 47 11.77 10.32 -26.04
C ALA A 47 10.54 11.23 -25.82
N THR A 48 9.87 11.61 -26.91
CA THR A 48 8.66 12.44 -26.86
C THR A 48 7.54 11.68 -26.16
N GLU A 49 7.28 10.45 -26.59
CA GLU A 49 6.21 9.64 -26.00
C GLU A 49 6.50 9.26 -24.53
N LEU A 50 7.74 8.95 -24.19
CA LEU A 50 8.12 8.65 -22.81
C LEU A 50 7.86 9.85 -21.89
N ARG A 51 8.20 11.06 -22.35
CA ARG A 51 7.92 12.29 -21.61
C ARG A 51 6.42 12.45 -21.37
N GLU A 52 5.60 12.29 -22.40
CA GLU A 52 4.14 12.40 -22.31
C GLU A 52 3.54 11.36 -21.35
N GLN A 53 4.01 10.11 -21.42
CA GLN A 53 3.57 9.04 -20.53
C GLN A 53 3.98 9.30 -19.08
N SER A 54 5.22 9.73 -18.84
CA SER A 54 5.72 10.05 -17.50
C SER A 54 4.94 11.20 -16.88
N GLU A 55 4.75 12.30 -17.61
CA GLU A 55 3.95 13.45 -17.13
C GLU A 55 2.48 13.09 -16.91
N GLY A 56 1.90 12.29 -17.82
CA GLY A 56 0.56 11.76 -17.68
C GLY A 56 0.42 10.90 -16.41
N PHE A 57 1.40 10.05 -16.13
CA PHE A 57 1.43 9.25 -14.90
C PHE A 57 1.50 10.12 -13.65
N HIS A 58 2.39 11.11 -13.59
CA HIS A 58 2.53 11.98 -12.42
C HIS A 58 1.23 12.70 -12.06
N ARG A 59 0.53 13.24 -13.07
CA ARG A 59 -0.80 13.85 -12.89
C ARG A 59 -1.82 12.83 -12.38
N ARG A 60 -1.90 11.66 -13.02
CA ARG A 60 -2.81 10.57 -12.61
C ARG A 60 -2.57 10.10 -11.17
N ALA A 61 -1.31 9.90 -10.77
CA ALA A 61 -0.95 9.49 -9.42
C ALA A 61 -1.34 10.58 -8.38
N HIS A 62 -1.03 11.84 -8.69
CA HIS A 62 -1.43 12.98 -7.88
C HIS A 62 -2.95 13.06 -7.71
N ASP A 63 -3.71 12.99 -8.80
CA ASP A 63 -5.17 13.14 -8.79
C ASP A 63 -5.84 11.98 -8.03
N TRP A 64 -5.34 10.75 -8.21
CA TRP A 64 -5.81 9.61 -7.44
C TRP A 64 -5.59 9.78 -5.94
N CYS A 65 -4.37 10.20 -5.56
CA CYS A 65 -4.04 10.44 -4.15
C CYS A 65 -4.88 11.59 -3.57
N ARG A 66 -5.03 12.70 -4.30
CA ARG A 66 -5.89 13.80 -3.86
C ARG A 66 -7.35 13.40 -3.68
N LYS A 67 -7.87 12.56 -4.56
CA LYS A 67 -9.27 12.12 -4.53
C LYS A 67 -9.54 11.14 -3.38
N TYR A 68 -8.66 10.16 -3.19
CA TYR A 68 -8.93 9.02 -2.30
C TYR A 68 -8.18 9.07 -0.96
N ASN A 69 -7.05 9.78 -0.86
CA ASN A 69 -6.22 9.77 0.36
C ASN A 69 -6.70 10.70 1.49
N ILE A 70 -7.98 11.11 1.47
CA ILE A 70 -8.55 12.10 2.40
C ILE A 70 -9.02 11.44 3.71
N SER A 71 -9.63 10.26 3.62
CA SER A 71 -10.16 9.53 4.78
C SER A 71 -10.04 8.03 4.57
N ILE A 72 -10.15 7.23 5.64
CA ILE A 72 -10.10 5.77 5.53
C ILE A 72 -11.19 5.26 4.56
N ARG A 73 -12.41 5.79 4.63
CA ARG A 73 -13.50 5.40 3.72
C ARG A 73 -13.18 5.70 2.26
N GLN A 74 -12.59 6.86 1.97
CA GLN A 74 -12.19 7.22 0.61
C GLN A 74 -11.01 6.39 0.12
N ARG A 75 -10.05 6.04 1.00
CA ARG A 75 -8.97 5.10 0.66
C ARG A 75 -9.48 3.73 0.32
N VAL A 76 -10.42 3.18 1.09
CA VAL A 76 -11.07 1.90 0.76
C VAL A 76 -11.72 1.97 -0.63
N ARG A 77 -12.44 3.05 -0.95
CA ARG A 77 -12.98 3.26 -2.31
C ARG A 77 -11.88 3.30 -3.37
N GLY A 78 -10.78 3.98 -3.11
CA GLY A 78 -9.61 3.98 -3.98
C GLY A 78 -9.05 2.58 -4.22
N TYR A 79 -8.88 1.77 -3.17
CA TYR A 79 -8.43 0.38 -3.32
C TYR A 79 -9.43 -0.49 -4.08
N VAL A 80 -10.74 -0.32 -3.86
CA VAL A 80 -11.77 -1.02 -4.63
C VAL A 80 -11.66 -0.66 -6.12
N GLN A 81 -11.50 0.63 -6.44
CA GLN A 81 -11.32 1.04 -7.83
C GLN A 81 -10.03 0.52 -8.44
N LEU A 82 -8.93 0.51 -7.69
CA LEU A 82 -7.66 -0.05 -8.16
C LEU A 82 -7.79 -1.56 -8.42
N GLY A 83 -8.43 -2.29 -7.50
CA GLY A 83 -8.75 -3.70 -7.67
C GLY A 83 -9.58 -3.94 -8.93
N ARG A 84 -10.63 -3.15 -9.16
CA ARG A 84 -11.43 -3.23 -10.40
C ARG A 84 -10.64 -2.89 -11.66
N ALA A 85 -9.81 -1.85 -11.62
CA ALA A 85 -8.97 -1.46 -12.73
C ALA A 85 -8.06 -2.60 -13.18
N CYS A 86 -7.44 -3.33 -12.23
CA CYS A 86 -6.66 -4.52 -12.53
C CYS A 86 -7.47 -5.83 -12.57
N ARG A 87 -8.82 -5.76 -12.58
CA ARG A 87 -9.75 -6.92 -12.56
C ARG A 87 -9.43 -7.92 -11.45
N HIS A 88 -8.96 -7.43 -10.31
CA HIS A 88 -8.48 -8.20 -9.16
C HIS A 88 -7.39 -9.22 -9.51
N ALA A 89 -6.63 -9.00 -10.59
CA ALA A 89 -5.52 -9.85 -10.97
C ALA A 89 -4.38 -9.79 -9.95
N TYR A 90 -4.17 -8.60 -9.36
CA TYR A 90 -3.15 -8.38 -8.34
C TYR A 90 -3.79 -8.36 -6.94
N PRO A 91 -3.42 -9.29 -6.02
CA PRO A 91 -4.11 -9.42 -4.72
C PRO A 91 -4.00 -8.24 -3.75
N TRP A 92 -2.96 -7.42 -3.90
CA TRP A 92 -2.60 -6.39 -2.94
C TRP A 92 -3.72 -5.40 -2.55
N PRO A 93 -4.51 -4.80 -3.48
CA PRO A 93 -5.58 -3.86 -3.09
C PRO A 93 -6.63 -4.50 -2.18
N THR A 94 -7.01 -5.75 -2.44
CA THR A 94 -7.94 -6.52 -1.60
C THR A 94 -7.36 -6.75 -0.21
N VAL A 95 -6.10 -7.18 -0.14
CA VAL A 95 -5.37 -7.39 1.12
C VAL A 95 -5.28 -6.08 1.93
N ALA A 96 -5.00 -4.95 1.27
CA ALA A 96 -4.94 -3.65 1.93
C ALA A 96 -6.30 -3.23 2.54
N ILE A 97 -7.42 -3.52 1.86
CA ILE A 97 -8.78 -3.28 2.39
C ILE A 97 -9.05 -4.15 3.61
N LEU A 98 -8.68 -5.43 3.57
CA LEU A 98 -8.84 -6.34 4.71
C LEU A 98 -7.99 -5.91 5.90
N GLY A 99 -6.76 -5.45 5.67
CA GLY A 99 -5.91 -4.84 6.70
C GLY A 99 -6.52 -3.56 7.28
N ILE A 100 -7.20 -2.74 6.48
CA ILE A 100 -7.98 -1.60 7.01
C ILE A 100 -9.15 -2.08 7.87
N CYS A 101 -9.82 -3.17 7.47
CA CYS A 101 -10.97 -3.69 8.22
C CYS A 101 -10.58 -4.09 9.64
N THR A 102 -9.41 -4.71 9.84
CA THR A 102 -8.93 -5.09 11.18
C THR A 102 -8.56 -3.89 12.03
N VAL A 103 -7.98 -2.85 11.41
CA VAL A 103 -7.73 -1.57 12.09
C VAL A 103 -9.05 -0.93 12.53
N ILE A 104 -10.06 -0.88 11.66
CA ILE A 104 -11.39 -0.32 11.99
C ILE A 104 -12.14 -1.18 13.02
N GLY A 105 -12.05 -2.51 12.94
CA GLY A 105 -12.63 -3.45 13.90
C GLY A 105 -12.07 -3.22 15.30
N GLY A 106 -10.74 -3.09 15.40
CA GLY A 106 -10.04 -2.67 16.62
C GLY A 106 -10.41 -1.26 17.09
N GLU A 107 -10.66 -0.31 16.17
CA GLU A 107 -11.14 1.04 16.50
C GLU A 107 -12.54 1.01 17.12
N ARG A 108 -13.49 0.22 16.58
CA ARG A 108 -14.86 0.12 17.13
C ARG A 108 -14.87 -0.48 18.53
N GLN A 109 -14.09 -1.54 18.76
CA GLN A 109 -13.92 -2.10 20.09
C GLN A 109 -13.28 -1.07 21.04
N SER A 110 -12.24 -0.36 20.60
CA SER A 110 -11.58 0.66 21.41
C SER A 110 -12.45 1.89 21.70
N THR A 111 -13.37 2.26 20.82
CA THR A 111 -14.37 3.32 21.08
C THR A 111 -15.46 2.88 22.04
N LEU A 112 -15.88 1.60 21.99
CA LEU A 112 -16.73 0.99 23.02
C LEU A 112 -16.04 1.00 24.39
N TYR A 113 -14.75 0.64 24.45
CA TYR A 113 -13.94 0.76 25.65
C TYR A 113 -13.66 2.22 26.04
N GLY A 114 -13.62 3.15 25.08
CA GLY A 114 -13.49 4.59 25.32
C GLY A 114 -14.77 5.20 25.91
N LEU A 115 -15.96 4.76 25.50
CA LEU A 115 -17.23 5.15 26.11
C LEU A 115 -17.39 4.59 27.53
N LEU A 116 -16.91 3.36 27.77
CA LEU A 116 -16.74 2.81 29.12
C LEU A 116 -15.63 3.54 29.89
N GLY A 117 -14.60 3.99 29.18
CA GLY A 117 -13.48 4.81 29.65
C GLY A 117 -13.94 6.18 30.11
N ASP A 118 -14.82 6.88 29.40
CA ASP A 118 -15.42 8.16 29.80
C ASP A 118 -16.26 8.01 31.08
N ALA A 119 -16.85 6.83 31.30
CA ALA A 119 -17.50 6.49 32.56
C ALA A 119 -16.49 6.19 33.70
N LEU A 120 -15.31 5.68 33.38
CA LEU A 120 -14.18 5.47 34.31
C LEU A 120 -13.31 6.73 34.50
N ASP A 121 -13.34 7.69 33.58
CA ASP A 121 -12.64 8.98 33.66
C ASP A 121 -13.31 9.88 34.69
N ARG A 122 -14.64 9.72 34.85
CA ARG A 122 -15.40 10.23 36.00
C ARG A 122 -14.99 9.58 37.34
N LEU A 123 -14.20 8.50 37.30
CA LEU A 123 -13.61 7.81 38.45
C LEU A 123 -12.08 8.01 38.54
N GLY A 124 -11.47 8.87 37.70
CA GLY A 124 -10.11 9.38 37.87
C GLY A 124 -8.98 8.69 37.10
N THR A 125 -9.25 8.02 35.96
CA THR A 125 -8.21 7.30 35.19
C THR A 125 -7.94 7.88 33.78
N HIS A 126 -7.38 9.08 33.71
CA HIS A 126 -7.10 9.83 32.46
C HIS A 126 -6.08 9.18 31.48
N ASP A 127 -5.18 8.31 31.95
CA ASP A 127 -4.10 7.75 31.12
C ASP A 127 -4.57 6.78 30.00
N LEU A 128 -5.75 6.17 30.15
CA LEU A 128 -6.27 5.14 29.23
C LEU A 128 -6.89 5.73 27.96
N ALA A 129 -7.57 6.87 28.06
CA ALA A 129 -8.19 7.56 26.93
C ALA A 129 -7.13 8.17 26.00
N GLU A 130 -6.15 8.90 26.57
CA GLU A 130 -5.09 9.58 25.83
C GLU A 130 -4.18 8.61 25.04
N THR A 131 -3.98 7.39 25.57
CA THR A 131 -3.16 6.34 24.92
C THR A 131 -3.90 5.67 23.75
N THR A 132 -5.23 5.62 23.82
CA THR A 132 -6.09 4.99 22.79
C THR A 132 -6.19 5.85 21.54
N ASP A 133 -6.22 7.18 21.66
CA ASP A 133 -6.29 8.08 20.50
C ASP A 133 -4.97 8.19 19.73
N ARG A 134 -3.82 8.08 20.41
CA ARG A 134 -2.49 8.18 19.77
C ARG A 134 -2.11 6.98 18.91
N THR A 135 -2.49 5.77 19.33
CA THR A 135 -2.27 4.55 18.53
C THR A 135 -3.09 4.61 17.24
N LYS A 136 -4.32 5.13 17.32
CA LYS A 136 -5.18 5.36 16.16
C LYS A 136 -4.56 6.37 15.19
N ASP A 137 -4.04 7.48 15.69
CA ASP A 137 -3.39 8.50 14.85
C ASP A 137 -2.16 7.97 14.11
N MET A 138 -1.34 7.15 14.77
CA MET A 138 -0.21 6.48 14.13
C MET A 138 -0.67 5.54 13.01
N LEU A 139 -1.61 4.62 13.29
CA LEU A 139 -2.13 3.69 12.27
C LEU A 139 -2.78 4.42 11.08
N ARG A 140 -3.48 5.52 11.35
CA ARG A 140 -4.07 6.39 10.32
C ARG A 140 -3.00 7.05 9.45
N ARG A 141 -1.93 7.57 10.04
CA ARG A 141 -0.77 8.13 9.30
C ARG A 141 -0.07 7.06 8.47
N THR A 142 0.16 5.88 9.03
CA THR A 142 0.76 4.76 8.29
C THR A 142 -0.10 4.33 7.11
N ASN A 143 -1.41 4.20 7.30
CA ASN A 143 -2.32 3.85 6.22
C ASN A 143 -2.40 4.92 5.13
N ARG A 144 -2.34 6.21 5.51
CA ARG A 144 -2.25 7.33 4.55
C ARG A 144 -0.96 7.27 3.73
N ALA A 145 0.16 6.97 4.38
CA ALA A 145 1.46 6.86 3.74
C ALA A 145 1.53 5.65 2.79
N ILE A 146 1.10 4.48 3.24
CA ILE A 146 0.99 3.27 2.39
C ILE A 146 0.15 3.56 1.15
N PHE A 147 -1.01 4.21 1.31
CA PHE A 147 -1.86 4.55 0.17
C PHE A 147 -1.14 5.47 -0.83
N ALA A 148 -0.49 6.53 -0.34
CA ALA A 148 0.23 7.49 -1.17
C ALA A 148 1.51 6.93 -1.82
N ASP A 149 2.07 5.86 -1.27
CA ASP A 149 3.24 5.13 -1.78
C ASP A 149 2.84 4.08 -2.82
N SER A 150 2.05 3.11 -2.37
CA SER A 150 1.84 1.84 -3.06
C SER A 150 0.87 1.95 -4.23
N VAL A 151 -0.16 2.79 -4.14
CA VAL A 151 -1.13 2.93 -5.23
C VAL A 151 -0.46 3.45 -6.51
N PRO A 152 0.33 4.54 -6.48
CA PRO A 152 1.09 4.99 -7.64
C PRO A 152 2.05 3.96 -8.22
N VAL A 153 2.71 3.14 -7.38
CA VAL A 153 3.56 2.02 -7.83
C VAL A 153 2.76 1.03 -8.67
N VAL A 154 1.57 0.64 -8.20
CA VAL A 154 0.69 -0.28 -8.95
C VAL A 154 0.16 0.38 -10.22
N LEU A 155 -0.28 1.63 -10.17
CA LEU A 155 -0.75 2.37 -11.36
C LEU A 155 0.34 2.48 -12.44
N TYR A 156 1.60 2.70 -12.04
CA TYR A 156 2.74 2.74 -12.96
C TYR A 156 2.95 1.39 -13.63
N ALA A 157 2.96 0.31 -12.85
CA ALA A 157 3.10 -1.04 -13.38
C ALA A 157 1.97 -1.42 -14.36
N LEU A 158 0.72 -1.10 -14.02
CA LEU A 158 -0.42 -1.34 -14.92
C LEU A 158 -0.29 -0.55 -16.23
N GLN A 159 0.23 0.68 -16.18
CA GLN A 159 0.50 1.46 -17.38
C GLN A 159 1.56 0.78 -18.27
N CYS A 160 2.68 0.34 -17.69
CA CYS A 160 3.72 -0.39 -18.41
C CYS A 160 3.18 -1.70 -19.01
N HIS A 161 2.38 -2.45 -18.25
CA HIS A 161 1.71 -3.66 -18.72
C HIS A 161 0.79 -3.36 -19.92
N ASN A 162 -0.05 -2.34 -19.82
CA ASN A 162 -0.96 -1.95 -20.90
C ASN A 162 -0.23 -1.60 -22.19
N LEU A 163 0.90 -0.88 -22.09
CA LEU A 163 1.73 -0.55 -23.24
C LEU A 163 2.29 -1.82 -23.90
N ARG A 164 2.75 -2.81 -23.12
CA ARG A 164 3.17 -4.12 -23.65
C ARG A 164 2.04 -4.85 -24.38
N GLN A 165 0.84 -4.89 -23.78
CA GLN A 165 -0.34 -5.50 -24.39
C GLN A 165 -0.79 -4.79 -25.68
N GLN A 166 -0.47 -3.50 -25.85
CA GLN A 166 -0.69 -2.74 -27.08
C GLN A 166 0.43 -2.92 -28.12
N GLY A 167 1.41 -3.79 -27.87
CA GLY A 167 2.57 -3.98 -28.75
C GLY A 167 3.62 -2.87 -28.63
N ARG A 168 3.47 -1.94 -27.68
CA ARG A 168 4.40 -0.82 -27.42
C ARG A 168 5.50 -1.22 -26.44
N ILE A 169 6.17 -2.35 -26.71
CA ILE A 169 7.14 -2.96 -25.79
C ILE A 169 8.30 -2.00 -25.50
N ASP A 170 8.90 -1.39 -26.53
CA ASP A 170 10.05 -0.48 -26.38
C ASP A 170 9.73 0.71 -25.46
N LEU A 171 8.51 1.24 -25.52
CA LEU A 171 8.06 2.34 -24.65
C LEU A 171 7.87 1.87 -23.21
N ALA A 172 7.31 0.68 -23.00
CA ALA A 172 7.15 0.11 -21.67
C ALA A 172 8.50 -0.16 -21.00
N GLU A 173 9.45 -0.75 -21.72
CA GLU A 173 10.80 -1.01 -21.21
C GLU A 173 11.56 0.30 -20.93
N ALA A 174 11.45 1.28 -21.83
CA ALA A 174 12.06 2.59 -21.61
C ALA A 174 11.46 3.31 -20.39
N LEU A 175 10.15 3.19 -20.14
CA LEU A 175 9.51 3.72 -18.93
C LEU A 175 10.03 3.03 -17.67
N MET A 176 10.07 1.69 -17.63
CA MET A 176 10.57 0.95 -16.46
C MET A 176 12.06 1.20 -16.19
N ALA A 177 12.84 1.51 -17.22
CA ALA A 177 14.26 1.86 -17.12
C ALA A 177 14.52 3.35 -16.85
N ALA A 178 13.49 4.21 -16.94
CA ALA A 178 13.65 5.64 -16.72
C ALA A 178 14.03 5.95 -15.27
N PRO A 179 14.73 7.07 -15.01
CA PRO A 179 14.98 7.53 -13.66
C PRO A 179 13.69 7.65 -12.84
N LEU A 180 13.72 7.19 -11.59
CA LEU A 180 12.55 7.16 -10.72
C LEU A 180 12.20 8.55 -10.20
N PRO A 181 10.90 8.87 -10.05
CA PRO A 181 10.50 10.09 -9.38
C PRO A 181 10.92 10.07 -7.90
N PRO A 182 11.01 11.23 -7.23
CA PRO A 182 11.54 11.31 -5.87
C PRO A 182 10.79 10.50 -4.80
N LEU A 183 9.54 10.11 -5.09
CA LEU A 183 8.71 9.29 -4.22
C LEU A 183 8.84 7.78 -4.47
N MET A 184 9.59 7.37 -5.49
CA MET A 184 9.86 5.98 -5.81
C MET A 184 11.34 5.68 -5.58
N ASP A 185 11.62 4.47 -5.14
CA ASP A 185 12.97 3.97 -4.91
C ASP A 185 13.19 2.63 -5.63
N GLU A 186 14.37 2.03 -5.47
CA GLU A 186 14.74 0.78 -6.15
C GLU A 186 13.77 -0.38 -5.84
N MET A 187 13.17 -0.42 -4.65
CA MET A 187 12.15 -1.42 -4.35
C MET A 187 10.87 -1.14 -5.14
N SER A 188 10.49 0.13 -5.32
CA SER A 188 9.37 0.51 -6.21
C SER A 188 9.62 0.03 -7.64
N ALA A 189 10.83 0.25 -8.18
CA ALA A 189 11.21 -0.22 -9.52
C ALA A 189 11.14 -1.74 -9.65
N THR A 190 11.61 -2.46 -8.62
CA THR A 190 11.54 -3.92 -8.55
C THR A 190 10.10 -4.39 -8.54
N LEU A 191 9.24 -3.81 -7.69
CA LEU A 191 7.81 -4.14 -7.60
C LEU A 191 7.10 -3.88 -8.94
N ILE A 192 7.40 -2.77 -9.60
CA ILE A 192 6.85 -2.43 -10.92
C ILE A 192 7.20 -3.52 -11.93
N SER A 193 8.50 -3.82 -12.06
CA SER A 193 9.01 -4.78 -13.04
C SER A 193 8.46 -6.18 -12.81
N GLU A 194 8.40 -6.61 -11.55
CA GLU A 194 7.86 -7.92 -11.19
C GLU A 194 6.35 -8.02 -11.33
N LEU A 195 5.61 -6.93 -11.11
CA LEU A 195 4.17 -6.87 -11.35
C LEU A 195 3.88 -7.00 -12.84
N VAL A 196 4.57 -6.23 -13.69
CA VAL A 196 4.44 -6.33 -15.15
C VAL A 196 4.74 -7.76 -15.62
N ARG A 197 5.87 -8.33 -15.19
CA ARG A 197 6.25 -9.71 -15.53
C ARG A 197 5.22 -10.74 -15.02
N GLY A 198 4.71 -10.55 -13.80
CA GLY A 198 3.71 -11.44 -13.21
C GLY A 198 2.40 -11.43 -14.00
N LEU A 199 1.97 -10.26 -14.47
CA LEU A 199 0.75 -10.11 -15.29
C LEU A 199 0.89 -10.75 -16.68
N ASP A 200 2.10 -10.81 -17.23
CA ASP A 200 2.40 -11.48 -18.52
C ASP A 200 2.45 -13.02 -18.41
N ILE A 201 2.44 -13.60 -17.20
CA ILE A 201 2.38 -15.06 -17.03
C ILE A 201 1.06 -15.60 -17.61
N THR A 202 1.15 -16.60 -18.49
CA THR A 202 0.01 -17.14 -19.23
C THR A 202 -0.81 -18.13 -18.41
N SER A 203 -0.18 -19.00 -17.64
CA SER A 203 -0.87 -19.95 -16.76
C SER A 203 -1.55 -19.19 -15.61
N ALA A 204 -2.88 -19.29 -15.50
CA ALA A 204 -3.64 -18.57 -14.47
C ALA A 204 -3.19 -18.94 -13.05
N ARG A 205 -2.86 -20.23 -12.83
CA ARG A 205 -2.36 -20.72 -11.55
C ARG A 205 -0.97 -20.15 -11.22
N GLU A 206 -0.05 -20.17 -12.17
CA GLU A 206 1.30 -19.64 -11.97
C GLU A 206 1.28 -18.13 -11.78
N ARG A 207 0.46 -17.42 -12.55
CA ARG A 207 0.24 -15.98 -12.41
C ARG A 207 -0.28 -15.65 -11.01
N PHE A 208 -1.31 -16.34 -10.56
CA PHE A 208 -1.86 -16.13 -9.22
C PHE A 208 -0.81 -16.38 -8.13
N ALA A 209 -0.04 -17.47 -8.23
CA ALA A 209 1.03 -17.76 -7.28
C ALA A 209 2.12 -16.67 -7.28
N ALA A 210 2.58 -16.24 -8.44
CA ALA A 210 3.60 -15.20 -8.57
C ALA A 210 3.12 -13.84 -8.04
N LEU A 211 1.88 -13.45 -8.32
CA LEU A 211 1.30 -12.19 -7.86
C LEU A 211 0.96 -12.22 -6.36
N SER A 212 0.63 -13.39 -5.81
CA SER A 212 0.47 -13.59 -4.36
C SER A 212 1.81 -13.46 -3.62
N GLU A 213 2.87 -14.05 -4.16
CA GLU A 213 4.24 -13.88 -3.62
C GLU A 213 4.72 -12.42 -3.73
N LEU A 214 4.45 -11.77 -4.86
CA LEU A 214 4.72 -10.35 -5.02
C LEU A 214 3.95 -9.49 -4.00
N THR A 215 2.74 -9.89 -3.62
CA THR A 215 1.96 -9.19 -2.58
C THR A 215 2.64 -9.28 -1.21
N LEU A 216 3.33 -10.39 -0.88
CA LEU A 216 4.14 -10.51 0.34
C LEU A 216 5.33 -9.55 0.35
N ARG A 217 6.03 -9.41 -0.77
CA ARG A 217 7.15 -8.46 -0.90
C ARG A 217 6.67 -7.02 -0.88
N HIS A 218 5.51 -6.73 -1.48
CA HIS A 218 4.88 -5.42 -1.35
C HIS A 218 4.50 -5.14 0.10
N PHE A 219 3.95 -6.12 0.81
CA PHE A 219 3.66 -6.01 2.25
C PHE A 219 4.91 -5.74 3.08
N GLU A 220 6.07 -6.34 2.76
CA GLU A 220 7.34 -6.01 3.41
C GLU A 220 7.67 -4.52 3.31
N ARG A 221 7.50 -3.92 2.13
CA ARG A 221 7.67 -2.48 1.92
C ARG A 221 6.74 -1.67 2.82
N GLU A 222 5.47 -2.03 2.92
CA GLU A 222 4.52 -1.38 3.83
C GLU A 222 4.97 -1.46 5.30
N GLN A 223 5.55 -2.59 5.71
CA GLN A 223 6.09 -2.75 7.06
C GLN A 223 7.29 -1.83 7.30
N ARG A 224 8.04 -1.40 6.27
CA ARG A 224 9.09 -0.37 6.41
C ARG A 224 8.48 1.01 6.69
N ILE A 225 7.39 1.35 6.02
CA ILE A 225 6.61 2.59 6.28
C ILE A 225 6.06 2.59 7.72
N LEU A 226 5.56 1.44 8.20
CA LEU A 226 5.16 1.29 9.60
C LEU A 226 6.35 1.48 10.55
N SER A 227 7.49 0.86 10.26
CA SER A 227 8.71 0.96 11.08
C SER A 227 9.15 2.41 11.28
N PHE A 228 9.08 3.20 10.21
CA PHE A 228 9.38 4.62 10.25
C PHE A 228 8.39 5.38 11.15
N ASN A 229 7.08 5.18 10.94
CA ASN A 229 6.05 5.86 11.73
C ASN A 229 6.05 5.44 13.21
N LEU A 230 6.54 4.23 13.52
CA LEU A 230 6.77 3.76 14.89
C LEU A 230 7.97 4.43 15.56
N GLY A 231 8.83 5.13 14.81
CA GLY A 231 10.06 5.75 15.33
C GLY A 231 11.11 4.73 15.78
N VAL A 232 11.12 3.52 15.21
CA VAL A 232 12.01 2.42 15.65
C VAL A 232 13.48 2.82 15.58
N ARG A 233 13.89 3.51 14.50
CA ARG A 233 15.27 3.97 14.31
C ARG A 233 15.69 5.00 15.36
N ASP A 234 14.85 6.00 15.60
CA ASP A 234 15.13 7.06 16.58
C ASP A 234 15.27 6.49 17.99
N TRP A 235 14.47 5.47 18.31
CA TRP A 235 14.52 4.80 19.60
C TRP A 235 15.74 3.87 19.75
N GLN A 236 16.12 3.14 18.70
CA GLN A 236 17.35 2.34 18.67
C GLN A 236 18.61 3.22 18.82
N ALA A 237 18.60 4.41 18.21
CA ALA A 237 19.71 5.35 18.31
C ALA A 237 19.81 6.06 19.67
N LYS A 238 18.70 6.15 20.43
CA LYS A 238 18.64 6.80 21.75
C LYS A 238 17.89 5.93 22.78
N PRO A 239 18.48 4.79 23.22
CA PRO A 239 17.78 3.80 24.06
C PRO A 239 17.34 4.34 25.42
N ALA A 240 18.00 5.38 25.93
CA ALA A 240 17.72 5.99 27.23
C ALA A 240 16.46 6.87 27.25
N THR A 241 15.79 7.06 26.11
CA THR A 241 14.54 7.83 26.05
C THR A 241 13.34 6.91 26.25
N ARG A 242 12.32 7.40 26.99
CA ARG A 242 11.03 6.71 27.13
C ARG A 242 10.55 6.27 25.74
N PRO A 243 9.98 5.06 25.58
CA PRO A 243 9.51 4.59 24.28
C PRO A 243 8.59 5.63 23.63
N PRO A 244 8.66 5.81 22.29
CA PRO A 244 7.76 6.70 21.57
C PRO A 244 6.30 6.49 21.99
N ARG A 245 5.57 7.59 22.25
CA ARG A 245 4.21 7.55 22.82
C ARG A 245 3.27 6.71 21.92
N GLY A 246 2.58 5.71 22.50
CA GLY A 246 1.71 4.76 21.78
C GLY A 246 2.36 3.40 21.45
N LEU A 247 3.69 3.32 21.43
CA LEU A 247 4.44 2.08 21.17
C LEU A 247 4.22 1.03 22.28
N GLY A 248 4.00 1.46 23.53
CA GLY A 248 3.83 0.56 24.68
C GLY A 248 2.65 -0.42 24.54
N ARG A 249 1.52 0.01 23.95
CA ARG A 249 0.36 -0.88 23.73
C ARG A 249 0.61 -1.87 22.60
N LEU A 250 1.24 -1.43 21.52
CA LEU A 250 1.63 -2.29 20.39
C LEU A 250 2.69 -3.31 20.81
N LEU A 251 3.64 -2.92 21.67
CA LEU A 251 4.64 -3.81 22.26
C LEU A 251 4.04 -4.82 23.25
N ALA A 252 2.90 -4.49 23.86
CA ALA A 252 2.19 -5.37 24.80
C ALA A 252 1.14 -6.27 24.11
N MET A 253 0.98 -6.18 22.78
CA MET A 253 0.03 -7.02 22.06
C MET A 253 0.43 -8.50 22.17
N ARG A 254 -0.56 -9.33 22.52
CA ARG A 254 -0.41 -10.80 22.55
C ARG A 254 -1.22 -11.48 21.45
N GLU A 255 -2.11 -10.74 20.81
CA GLU A 255 -2.99 -11.20 19.75
C GLU A 255 -3.27 -10.06 18.79
N VAL A 256 -3.65 -10.40 17.56
CA VAL A 256 -4.05 -9.45 16.52
C VAL A 256 -5.29 -9.96 15.81
N GLU A 257 -6.24 -9.09 15.50
CA GLU A 257 -7.37 -9.45 14.63
C GLU A 257 -6.88 -9.54 13.18
N ALA A 258 -7.13 -10.67 12.52
CA ALA A 258 -6.67 -10.95 11.16
C ALA A 258 -7.80 -11.61 10.33
N PRO A 259 -7.83 -11.40 9.00
CA PRO A 259 -8.77 -12.06 8.12
C PRO A 259 -8.40 -13.55 7.95
N GLU A 260 -9.43 -14.39 7.89
CA GLU A 260 -9.33 -15.81 7.55
C GLU A 260 -10.46 -16.19 6.60
N VAL A 261 -10.23 -17.21 5.77
CA VAL A 261 -11.27 -17.83 4.96
C VAL A 261 -11.82 -19.05 5.69
N GLU A 262 -13.09 -19.01 6.05
CA GLU A 262 -13.81 -20.09 6.71
C GLU A 262 -15.06 -20.42 5.91
N ALA A 263 -15.20 -21.69 5.48
CA ALA A 263 -16.32 -22.15 4.66
C ALA A 263 -16.62 -21.27 3.41
N GLY A 264 -15.58 -20.65 2.83
CA GLY A 264 -15.71 -19.77 1.66
C GLY A 264 -16.09 -18.33 1.97
N GLU A 265 -16.10 -17.93 3.25
CA GLU A 265 -16.39 -16.57 3.69
C GLU A 265 -15.21 -15.94 4.44
N ILE A 266 -15.11 -14.61 4.39
CA ILE A 266 -14.12 -13.87 5.18
C ILE A 266 -14.65 -13.64 6.58
N VAL A 267 -13.92 -14.16 7.56
CA VAL A 267 -14.13 -13.90 8.98
C VAL A 267 -12.90 -13.21 9.57
N PHE A 268 -13.11 -12.41 10.62
CA PHE A 268 -12.03 -11.76 11.35
C PHE A 268 -11.91 -12.42 12.72
N ARG A 269 -10.75 -13.00 13.01
CA ARG A 269 -10.49 -13.69 14.27
C ARG A 269 -9.25 -13.15 14.95
N LYS A 270 -9.25 -13.19 16.29
CA LYS A 270 -8.07 -12.88 17.10
C LYS A 270 -7.08 -14.04 17.00
N GLN A 271 -5.90 -13.72 16.49
CA GLN A 271 -4.81 -14.67 16.27
C GLN A 271 -3.69 -14.38 17.27
N PRO A 272 -3.23 -15.37 18.05
CA PRO A 272 -2.16 -15.16 19.01
C PRO A 272 -0.85 -14.82 18.29
N LEU A 273 -0.11 -13.87 18.85
CA LEU A 273 1.25 -13.58 18.43
C LEU A 273 2.21 -14.60 19.05
N PRO A 274 3.30 -14.98 18.36
CA PRO A 274 4.29 -15.89 18.91
C PRO A 274 4.85 -15.38 20.25
N SER A 275 5.21 -16.31 21.13
CA SER A 275 5.90 -15.96 22.38
C SER A 275 7.19 -15.20 22.07
N GLY A 276 7.41 -14.07 22.74
CA GLY A 276 8.57 -13.20 22.50
C GLY A 276 8.50 -12.36 21.22
N PHE A 277 7.34 -12.29 20.54
CA PHE A 277 7.16 -11.42 19.38
C PHE A 277 7.49 -9.96 19.71
N ASP A 278 8.43 -9.38 18.97
CA ASP A 278 8.81 -7.98 19.11
C ASP A 278 8.26 -7.15 17.95
N MET A 279 7.30 -6.27 18.25
CA MET A 279 6.74 -5.32 17.29
C MET A 279 7.78 -4.38 16.68
N LYS A 280 9.01 -4.28 17.20
CA LYS A 280 10.11 -3.49 16.59
C LYS A 280 10.92 -4.31 15.60
N ASP A 281 10.94 -5.63 15.72
CA ASP A 281 11.64 -6.49 14.76
C ASP A 281 10.88 -6.52 13.42
N HIS A 282 11.50 -5.90 12.41
CA HIS A 282 10.94 -5.82 11.06
C HIS A 282 10.71 -7.20 10.45
N ARG A 283 11.68 -8.12 10.59
CA ARG A 283 11.57 -9.47 10.02
C ARG A 283 10.45 -10.24 10.69
N ALA A 284 10.37 -10.17 12.03
CA ALA A 284 9.30 -10.83 12.76
C ALA A 284 7.91 -10.31 12.36
N ARG A 285 7.74 -8.99 12.21
CA ARG A 285 6.49 -8.39 11.71
C ARG A 285 6.14 -8.90 10.31
N VAL A 286 7.09 -8.88 9.39
CA VAL A 286 6.88 -9.31 8.00
C VAL A 286 6.47 -10.78 7.95
N GLU A 287 7.15 -11.64 8.70
CA GLU A 287 6.85 -13.07 8.75
C GLU A 287 5.46 -13.35 9.35
N VAL A 288 5.18 -12.79 10.53
CA VAL A 288 3.93 -13.04 11.24
C VAL A 288 2.75 -12.40 10.52
N PHE A 289 2.83 -11.12 10.17
CA PHE A 289 1.72 -10.42 9.54
C PHE A 289 1.58 -10.75 8.06
N GLY A 290 2.66 -11.09 7.35
CA GLY A 290 2.57 -11.63 5.99
C GLY A 290 1.75 -12.91 5.96
N ARG A 291 1.97 -13.83 6.91
CA ARG A 291 1.15 -15.03 7.06
C ARG A 291 -0.31 -14.71 7.38
N LEU A 292 -0.54 -13.82 8.35
CA LEU A 292 -1.88 -13.54 8.89
C LEU A 292 -2.77 -12.67 7.98
N TYR A 293 -2.19 -11.79 7.18
CA TYR A 293 -2.95 -10.84 6.35
C TYR A 293 -2.89 -11.13 4.87
N VAL A 294 -1.77 -11.68 4.37
CA VAL A 294 -1.59 -11.97 2.95
C VAL A 294 -1.91 -13.44 2.71
N GLN A 295 -1.11 -14.36 3.26
CA GLN A 295 -1.22 -15.79 2.94
C GLN A 295 -2.55 -16.41 3.40
N SER A 296 -3.16 -15.89 4.47
CA SER A 296 -4.46 -16.36 4.95
C SER A 296 -5.59 -16.21 3.93
N VAL A 297 -5.46 -15.28 2.99
CA VAL A 297 -6.45 -15.00 1.94
C VAL A 297 -5.93 -15.25 0.52
N THR A 298 -4.62 -15.45 0.33
CA THR A 298 -4.02 -15.75 -0.98
C THR A 298 -3.48 -17.18 -1.11
N ARG A 299 -3.76 -18.08 -0.15
CA ARG A 299 -3.29 -19.47 -0.18
C ARG A 299 -3.76 -20.21 -1.42
N THR A 300 -5.01 -20.01 -1.82
CA THR A 300 -5.57 -20.58 -3.04
C THR A 300 -6.34 -19.52 -3.82
N PRO A 301 -6.56 -19.74 -5.13
CA PRO A 301 -7.39 -18.83 -5.91
C PRO A 301 -8.85 -18.78 -5.40
N THR A 302 -9.34 -19.86 -4.79
CA THR A 302 -10.68 -19.92 -4.16
C THR A 302 -10.76 -19.04 -2.92
N ASP A 303 -9.75 -19.13 -2.04
CA ASP A 303 -9.65 -18.28 -0.84
C ASP A 303 -9.62 -16.80 -1.21
N TYR A 304 -8.84 -16.47 -2.26
CA TYR A 304 -8.79 -15.10 -2.75
C TYR A 304 -10.11 -14.66 -3.39
N GLY A 305 -10.82 -15.57 -4.06
CA GLY A 305 -12.18 -15.31 -4.55
C GLY A 305 -13.15 -14.92 -3.44
N ALA A 306 -13.09 -15.59 -2.27
CA ALA A 306 -13.86 -15.22 -1.09
C ALA A 306 -13.49 -13.82 -0.58
N ALA A 307 -12.20 -13.48 -0.57
CA ALA A 307 -11.70 -12.16 -0.20
C ALA A 307 -12.22 -11.04 -1.12
N VAL A 308 -12.16 -11.25 -2.42
CA VAL A 308 -12.71 -10.32 -3.42
C VAL A 308 -14.23 -10.19 -3.24
N GLY A 309 -14.94 -11.31 -3.07
CA GLY A 309 -16.39 -11.31 -2.84
C GLY A 309 -16.79 -10.50 -1.61
N TYR A 310 -16.07 -10.66 -0.49
CA TYR A 310 -16.29 -9.86 0.72
C TYR A 310 -16.06 -8.38 0.48
N VAL A 311 -14.94 -8.01 -0.17
CA VAL A 311 -14.60 -6.60 -0.44
C VAL A 311 -15.63 -5.95 -1.36
N GLU A 312 -16.01 -6.61 -2.45
CA GLU A 312 -16.99 -6.08 -3.41
C GLU A 312 -18.39 -6.02 -2.82
N GLY A 313 -18.80 -7.03 -2.04
CA GLY A 313 -20.09 -7.03 -1.34
C GLY A 313 -20.21 -5.96 -0.25
N ARG A 314 -19.11 -5.66 0.45
CA ARG A 314 -19.12 -4.71 1.56
C ARG A 314 -18.84 -3.26 1.15
N PHE A 315 -17.95 -3.05 0.18
CA PHE A 315 -17.44 -1.72 -0.17
C PHE A 315 -17.62 -1.33 -1.64
N GLY A 316 -17.90 -2.30 -2.51
CA GLY A 316 -18.19 -2.10 -3.92
C GLY A 316 -19.69 -2.06 -4.21
N ASP A 317 -20.07 -2.59 -5.37
CA ASP A 317 -21.45 -2.73 -5.86
C ASP A 317 -21.93 -4.20 -5.86
N GLY A 318 -21.19 -5.10 -5.21
CA GLY A 318 -21.50 -6.53 -5.14
C GLY A 318 -21.16 -7.34 -6.39
N ARG A 319 -20.57 -6.75 -7.44
CA ARG A 319 -20.13 -7.51 -8.61
C ARG A 319 -18.89 -8.33 -8.29
N VAL A 320 -19.03 -9.65 -8.33
CA VAL A 320 -17.90 -10.57 -8.23
C VAL A 320 -17.29 -10.72 -9.61
N VAL A 321 -16.01 -10.34 -9.74
CA VAL A 321 -15.22 -10.61 -10.95
C VAL A 321 -14.50 -11.93 -10.73
N GLY A 322 -14.74 -12.89 -11.64
CA GLY A 322 -14.00 -14.16 -11.62
C GLY A 322 -12.51 -13.92 -11.86
N LEU A 323 -11.67 -14.86 -11.40
CA LEU A 323 -10.24 -14.82 -11.68
C LEU A 323 -9.98 -14.78 -13.18
N LEU A 324 -8.88 -14.13 -13.57
CA LEU A 324 -8.48 -14.09 -14.97
C LEU A 324 -8.21 -15.51 -15.49
N PRO A 325 -8.73 -15.89 -16.67
CA PRO A 325 -8.50 -17.19 -17.28
C PRO A 325 -7.05 -17.33 -17.77
N ASP A 326 -6.69 -18.50 -18.31
CA ASP A 326 -5.40 -18.70 -18.98
C ASP A 326 -5.20 -17.70 -20.14
N GLY A 327 -3.94 -17.39 -20.43
CA GLY A 327 -3.51 -16.28 -21.28
C GLY A 327 -2.94 -15.13 -20.42
N PRO A 328 -2.16 -14.20 -21.01
CA PRO A 328 -1.66 -13.04 -20.26
C PRO A 328 -2.82 -12.18 -19.78
N ALA A 329 -2.60 -11.41 -18.71
CA ALA A 329 -3.61 -10.47 -18.26
C ALA A 329 -3.89 -9.45 -19.38
N PRO A 330 -5.17 -9.14 -19.67
CA PRO A 330 -5.51 -8.19 -20.72
C PRO A 330 -5.05 -6.77 -20.36
N ALA A 331 -5.11 -5.85 -21.31
CA ALA A 331 -5.01 -4.44 -20.99
C ALA A 331 -6.12 -4.03 -20.00
N PHE A 332 -5.76 -3.16 -19.08
CA PHE A 332 -6.57 -2.67 -17.98
C PHE A 332 -7.05 -1.25 -18.24
N GLU A 333 -8.28 -0.94 -17.82
CA GLU A 333 -8.81 0.43 -17.89
C GLU A 333 -8.33 1.20 -16.66
N LEU A 334 -7.40 2.14 -16.89
CA LEU A 334 -6.92 3.08 -15.88
C LEU A 334 -7.74 4.36 -15.93
N ASP A 335 -9.07 4.24 -15.94
CA ASP A 335 -9.95 5.39 -15.85
C ASP A 335 -9.91 5.93 -14.42
N ILE A 336 -9.21 7.05 -14.27
CA ILE A 336 -9.36 7.90 -13.10
C ILE A 336 -10.46 8.88 -13.46
N PRO A 337 -11.69 8.76 -12.91
CA PRO A 337 -12.68 9.79 -13.15
C PRO A 337 -12.13 11.08 -12.54
N VAL A 338 -11.84 12.08 -13.38
CA VAL A 338 -11.38 13.41 -12.97
C VAL A 338 -12.48 14.10 -12.19
#